data_AF-A0A090S619-F1
#
_entry.id   AF-A0A090S619-F1
#
_cell.length_a   1.000
_cell.length_b   1.000
_cell.length_c   1.000
_cell.angle_alpha   90.00
_cell.angle_beta   90.00
_cell.angle_gamma   90.00
#
_symmetry.space_group_name_H-M   'P 1'
#
loop_
_entity.id
_entity.type
_entity.pdbx_description
1 polymer ?
#
loop_
_entity_poly.entity_id
_entity_poly.type
_entity_poly.pdbx_seq_one_letter_code
_entity_poly.pdbx_strand_id
1 'polypeptide(L)'
;MIKKVIKYGLLGTTVFVASAVYHLPASIVLSYAPMPRELALDGTTGTIWQGSAQNVRVQNYSIGDVSWQFSWSSLMTLSPEYAVRFGRGSALGLSGRGNLGVGMSGAYLENVLASIPADTVVQYAPVPVPIKAGGQLELAIKSLNYASPWCASGDGSLSWNAVYRITDWQSWPWSDYC
;
A
#
# COMPACT_ATOMS: atom_id res chain seq x y z
N MET A 1 9.12 -45.46 -27.64
CA MET A 1 8.81 -44.08 -28.11
C MET A 1 7.85 -43.32 -27.21
N ILE A 2 6.77 -43.94 -26.70
CA ILE A 2 5.74 -43.32 -25.83
C ILE A 2 6.29 -42.59 -24.58
N LYS A 3 7.26 -43.18 -23.85
CA LYS A 3 7.87 -42.52 -22.67
C LYS A 3 8.56 -41.19 -22.99
N LYS A 4 9.12 -41.03 -24.20
CA LYS A 4 9.74 -39.77 -24.63
C LYS A 4 8.67 -38.73 -24.95
N VAL A 5 7.59 -39.12 -25.64
CA VAL A 5 6.46 -38.24 -25.95
C VAL A 5 5.78 -37.74 -24.67
N ILE A 6 5.57 -38.62 -23.67
CA ILE A 6 5.02 -38.22 -22.37
C ILE A 6 5.97 -37.26 -21.65
N LYS A 7 7.29 -37.50 -21.68
CA LYS A 7 8.27 -36.64 -21.02
C LYS A 7 8.34 -35.25 -21.66
N TYR A 8 8.32 -35.17 -23.00
CA TYR A 8 8.32 -33.89 -23.72
C TYR A 8 6.97 -33.18 -23.63
N GLY A 9 5.85 -33.92 -23.64
CA GLY A 9 4.52 -33.38 -23.41
C GLY A 9 4.36 -32.80 -22.01
N LEU A 10 4.81 -33.53 -20.97
CA LEU A 10 4.81 -33.04 -19.59
C LEU A 10 5.70 -31.79 -19.46
N LEU A 11 6.90 -31.80 -20.05
CA LEU A 11 7.78 -30.64 -20.05
C LEU A 11 7.13 -29.43 -20.73
N GLY A 12 6.52 -29.62 -21.88
CA GLY A 12 5.80 -28.56 -22.62
C GLY A 12 4.65 -27.98 -21.80
N THR A 13 3.82 -28.83 -21.19
CA THR A 13 2.72 -28.40 -20.33
C THR A 13 3.22 -27.61 -19.12
N THR A 14 4.26 -28.08 -18.42
CA THR A 14 4.80 -27.38 -17.25
C THR A 14 5.34 -26.01 -17.60
N VAL A 15 6.09 -25.89 -18.71
CA VAL A 15 6.61 -24.60 -19.18
C VAL A 15 5.48 -23.66 -19.60
N PHE A 16 4.46 -24.19 -20.27
CA PHE A 16 3.28 -23.41 -20.65
C PHE A 16 2.54 -22.86 -19.43
N VAL A 17 2.29 -23.70 -18.42
CA VAL A 17 1.63 -23.28 -17.17
C VAL A 17 2.48 -22.25 -16.43
N ALA A 18 3.78 -22.48 -16.29
CA ALA A 18 4.69 -21.52 -15.65
C ALA A 18 4.71 -20.18 -16.38
N SER A 19 4.74 -20.19 -17.71
CA SER A 19 4.70 -18.97 -18.54
C SER A 19 3.37 -18.24 -18.41
N ALA A 20 2.24 -18.96 -18.44
CA ALA A 20 0.92 -18.37 -18.27
C ALA A 20 0.77 -17.69 -16.90
N VAL A 21 1.28 -18.32 -15.83
CA VAL A 21 1.28 -17.76 -14.47
C VAL A 21 2.23 -16.55 -14.36
N TYR A 22 3.37 -16.59 -15.04
CA TYR A 22 4.33 -15.47 -15.02
C TYR A 22 3.79 -14.24 -15.78
N HIS A 23 3.13 -14.45 -16.92
CA HIS A 23 2.56 -13.38 -17.75
C HIS A 23 1.13 -13.01 -17.39
N LEU A 24 0.60 -13.52 -16.27
CA LEU A 24 -0.77 -13.26 -15.87
C LEU A 24 -0.96 -11.75 -15.57
N PRO A 25 -1.78 -11.04 -16.35
CA PRO A 25 -2.00 -9.61 -16.16
C PRO A 25 -2.79 -9.39 -14.87
N ALA A 26 -2.41 -8.37 -14.11
CA ALA A 26 -3.05 -8.07 -12.85
C ALA A 26 -4.53 -7.71 -13.03
N SER A 27 -4.90 -7.07 -14.15
CA SER A 27 -6.27 -6.67 -14.45
C SER A 27 -7.26 -7.83 -14.40
N ILE A 28 -6.87 -9.01 -14.89
CA ILE A 28 -7.72 -10.22 -14.85
C ILE A 28 -7.94 -10.64 -13.40
N VAL A 29 -6.87 -10.82 -12.63
CA VAL A 29 -7.00 -11.28 -11.22
C VAL A 29 -7.77 -10.28 -10.38
N LEU A 30 -7.50 -8.99 -10.55
CA LEU A 30 -8.18 -7.91 -9.84
C LEU A 30 -9.67 -7.85 -10.21
N SER A 31 -10.04 -8.15 -11.45
CA SER A 31 -11.46 -8.21 -11.86
C SER A 31 -12.23 -9.40 -11.27
N TYR A 32 -11.55 -10.52 -11.00
CA TYR A 32 -12.13 -11.72 -10.40
C TYR A 32 -12.01 -11.77 -8.88
N ALA A 33 -11.15 -10.93 -8.29
CA ALA A 33 -11.04 -10.80 -6.85
C ALA A 33 -12.36 -10.23 -6.30
N PRO A 34 -12.87 -10.74 -5.17
CA PRO A 34 -14.06 -10.20 -4.51
C PRO A 34 -13.71 -8.84 -3.92
N MET A 35 -13.71 -7.81 -4.75
CA MET A 35 -13.51 -6.44 -4.31
C MET A 35 -14.80 -5.91 -3.68
N PRO A 36 -14.70 -5.13 -2.59
CA PRO A 36 -15.85 -4.42 -2.07
C PRO A 36 -16.43 -3.54 -3.18
N ARG A 37 -17.76 -3.45 -3.28
CA ARG A 37 -18.46 -2.63 -4.30
C ARG A 37 -18.05 -1.15 -4.29
N GLU A 38 -17.43 -0.71 -3.20
CA GLU A 38 -17.01 0.65 -2.96
C GLU A 38 -15.56 0.93 -3.38
N LEU A 39 -14.81 -0.09 -3.79
CA LEU A 39 -13.42 0.02 -4.21
C LEU A 39 -13.34 0.01 -5.74
N ALA A 40 -13.07 1.18 -6.33
CA ALA A 40 -12.85 1.35 -7.75
C ALA A 40 -11.35 1.43 -8.04
N LEU A 41 -10.85 0.48 -8.82
CA LEU A 41 -9.48 0.47 -9.35
C LEU A 41 -9.56 0.79 -10.83
N ASP A 42 -8.84 1.82 -11.27
CA ASP A 42 -8.74 2.18 -12.68
C ASP A 42 -7.29 1.99 -13.17
N GLY A 43 -7.08 1.93 -14.48
CA GLY A 43 -5.73 1.91 -15.07
C GLY A 43 -4.76 0.84 -14.54
N THR A 44 -5.24 -0.36 -14.17
CA THR A 44 -4.37 -1.45 -13.71
C THR A 44 -3.42 -1.88 -14.83
N THR A 45 -2.12 -1.76 -14.58
CA THR A 45 -1.06 -2.02 -15.55
C THR A 45 -0.06 -3.01 -14.96
N GLY A 46 0.44 -3.93 -15.78
CA GLY A 46 1.44 -4.92 -15.37
C GLY A 46 0.88 -6.30 -15.02
N THR A 47 1.68 -7.10 -14.30
CA THR A 47 1.36 -8.47 -13.92
C THR A 47 1.00 -8.57 -12.44
N ILE A 48 0.52 -9.72 -12.00
CA ILE A 48 0.33 -10.01 -10.57
C ILE A 48 1.62 -9.90 -9.76
N TRP A 49 2.78 -10.03 -10.42
CA TRP A 49 4.09 -9.95 -9.79
C TRP A 49 4.57 -8.52 -9.68
N GLN A 50 4.48 -7.75 -10.77
CA GLN A 50 4.91 -6.37 -10.80
C GLN A 50 3.90 -5.54 -11.58
N GLY A 51 3.23 -4.65 -10.89
CA GLY A 51 2.19 -3.84 -11.49
C GLY A 51 1.86 -2.59 -10.68
N SER A 52 0.99 -1.79 -11.26
CA SER A 52 0.44 -0.59 -10.65
C SER A 52 -1.01 -0.40 -11.03
N ALA A 53 -1.84 0.00 -10.07
CA ALA A 53 -3.19 0.51 -10.27
C ALA A 53 -3.15 2.02 -10.19
N GLN A 54 -3.74 2.69 -11.17
CA GLN A 54 -3.83 4.14 -11.22
C GLN A 54 -5.16 4.57 -10.58
N ASN A 55 -5.13 5.57 -9.71
CA ASN A 55 -6.36 6.17 -9.15
C ASN A 55 -7.28 5.16 -8.42
N VAL A 56 -6.76 4.56 -7.34
CA VAL A 56 -7.56 3.75 -6.42
C VAL A 56 -8.50 4.66 -5.63
N ARG A 57 -9.81 4.41 -5.78
CA ARG A 57 -10.85 5.16 -5.06
C ARG A 57 -11.63 4.23 -4.17
N VAL A 58 -11.86 4.67 -2.93
CA VAL A 58 -12.76 4.01 -2.00
C VAL A 58 -13.89 4.99 -1.70
N GLN A 59 -15.10 4.66 -2.15
CA GLN A 59 -16.26 5.55 -2.13
C GLN A 59 -15.95 6.92 -2.79
N ASN A 60 -15.84 7.98 -1.99
CA ASN A 60 -15.52 9.35 -2.42
C ASN A 60 -14.05 9.74 -2.17
N TYR A 61 -13.23 8.83 -1.64
CA TYR A 61 -11.84 9.10 -1.27
C TYR A 61 -10.88 8.56 -2.33
N SER A 62 -10.09 9.45 -2.95
CA SER A 62 -9.01 9.04 -3.85
C SER A 62 -7.74 8.77 -3.02
N ILE A 63 -7.39 7.49 -2.92
CA ILE A 63 -6.19 7.01 -2.21
C ILE A 63 -4.95 7.23 -3.09
N GLY A 64 -5.13 7.37 -4.41
CA GLY A 64 -4.07 7.58 -5.39
C GLY A 64 -3.60 6.28 -6.02
N ASP A 65 -2.40 6.30 -6.58
CA ASP A 65 -1.83 5.14 -7.26
C ASP A 65 -1.23 4.15 -6.26
N VAL A 66 -1.43 2.87 -6.56
CA VAL A 66 -0.89 1.75 -5.79
C VAL A 66 0.00 0.94 -6.71
N SER A 67 1.25 0.69 -6.30
CA SER A 67 2.18 -0.19 -7.01
C SER A 67 2.58 -1.35 -6.12
N TRP A 68 2.64 -2.55 -6.68
CA TRP A 68 3.09 -3.76 -6.00
C TRP A 68 4.25 -4.40 -6.76
N GLN A 69 5.15 -5.02 -6.01
CA GLN A 69 6.27 -5.75 -6.53
C GLN A 69 6.52 -7.00 -5.69
N PHE A 70 6.48 -8.15 -6.33
CA PHE A 70 6.77 -9.44 -5.73
C PHE A 70 8.27 -9.68 -5.65
N SER A 71 8.72 -10.12 -4.49
CA SER A 71 10.10 -10.48 -4.23
C SER A 71 10.32 -11.97 -4.53
N TRP A 72 10.87 -12.25 -5.71
CA TRP A 72 11.20 -13.63 -6.12
C TRP A 72 12.30 -14.26 -5.25
N SER A 73 13.20 -13.45 -4.68
CA SER A 73 14.20 -13.95 -3.74
C SER A 73 13.58 -14.49 -2.44
N SER A 74 12.45 -13.94 -2.02
CA SER A 74 11.76 -14.39 -0.79
C SER A 74 11.11 -15.78 -0.94
N LEU A 75 10.96 -16.29 -2.17
CA LEU A 75 10.57 -17.69 -2.39
C LEU A 75 11.68 -18.68 -1.97
N MET A 76 12.95 -18.29 -2.05
CA MET A 76 14.07 -19.14 -1.60
C MET A 76 14.04 -19.37 -0.09
N THR A 77 13.50 -18.42 0.66
CA THR A 77 13.29 -18.51 2.11
C THR A 77 11.93 -19.08 2.48
N LEU A 78 11.15 -19.57 1.50
CA LEU A 78 9.76 -20.05 1.67
C LEU A 78 8.81 -19.01 2.30
N SER A 79 9.11 -17.73 2.11
CA SER A 79 8.31 -16.61 2.61
C SER A 79 7.96 -15.67 1.48
N PRO A 80 7.01 -16.03 0.58
CA PRO A 80 6.58 -15.14 -0.51
C PRO A 80 6.21 -13.76 0.04
N GLU A 81 6.81 -12.71 -0.52
CA GLU A 81 6.66 -11.33 -0.06
C GLU A 81 6.32 -10.39 -1.21
N TYR A 82 5.40 -9.46 -0.94
CA TYR A 82 4.96 -8.40 -1.83
C TYR A 82 5.27 -7.04 -1.20
N ALA A 83 6.13 -6.27 -1.84
CA ALA A 83 6.34 -4.87 -1.51
C ALA A 83 5.24 -4.02 -2.17
N VAL A 84 4.39 -3.42 -1.36
CA VAL A 84 3.30 -2.54 -1.80
C VAL A 84 3.65 -1.10 -1.45
N ARG A 85 3.39 -0.17 -2.38
CA ARG A 85 3.56 1.26 -2.19
C ARG A 85 2.29 1.95 -2.67
N PHE A 86 1.74 2.85 -1.88
CA PHE A 86 0.51 3.54 -2.19
C PHE A 86 0.67 5.05 -1.98
N GLY A 87 -0.19 5.82 -2.64
CA GLY A 87 -0.33 7.25 -2.36
C GLY A 87 0.35 8.21 -3.33
N ARG A 88 0.93 7.71 -4.42
CA ARG A 88 1.40 8.58 -5.50
C ARG A 88 0.16 9.20 -6.16
N GLY A 89 0.04 10.54 -6.13
CA GLY A 89 -1.14 11.23 -6.66
C GLY A 89 -2.40 11.12 -5.79
N SER A 90 -2.26 10.81 -4.50
CA SER A 90 -3.39 10.83 -3.55
C SER A 90 -3.94 12.25 -3.40
N ALA A 91 -5.26 12.43 -3.55
CA ALA A 91 -5.92 13.70 -3.27
C ALA A 91 -5.85 14.06 -1.76
N LEU A 92 -5.72 13.04 -0.91
CA LEU A 92 -5.61 13.16 0.54
C LEU A 92 -4.16 13.40 1.01
N GLY A 93 -3.17 13.40 0.10
CA GLY A 93 -1.76 13.41 0.46
C GLY A 93 -1.31 12.18 1.26
N LEU A 94 -2.14 11.14 1.34
CA LEU A 94 -1.79 9.88 1.98
C LEU A 94 -0.72 9.19 1.14
N SER A 95 0.39 8.82 1.77
CA SER A 95 1.43 8.02 1.12
C SER A 95 1.91 6.91 2.05
N GLY A 96 2.35 5.80 1.48
CA GLY A 96 2.85 4.73 2.31
C GLY A 96 3.45 3.59 1.54
N ARG A 97 4.13 2.73 2.28
CA ARG A 97 4.84 1.55 1.81
C ARG A 97 4.71 0.46 2.86
N GLY A 98 4.75 -0.79 2.44
CA GLY A 98 4.77 -1.92 3.35
C GLY A 98 5.07 -3.21 2.63
N ASN A 99 5.55 -4.20 3.39
CA ASN A 99 5.87 -5.51 2.89
C ASN A 99 4.85 -6.50 3.45
N LEU A 100 4.17 -7.20 2.55
CA LEU A 100 3.14 -8.21 2.85
C LEU A 100 3.73 -9.57 2.54
N GLY A 101 3.91 -10.43 3.53
CA GLY A 101 4.44 -11.77 3.33
C GLY A 101 3.52 -12.85 3.87
N VAL A 102 3.74 -14.08 3.42
CA VAL A 102 3.11 -15.28 4.01
C VAL A 102 4.21 -16.25 4.40
N GLY A 103 4.32 -16.55 5.69
CA GLY A 103 5.28 -17.50 6.23
C GLY A 103 4.60 -18.75 6.78
N MET A 104 5.38 -19.60 7.44
CA MET A 104 4.89 -20.85 8.05
C MET A 104 3.84 -20.62 9.15
N SER A 105 3.90 -19.46 9.84
CA SER A 105 3.01 -19.08 10.93
C SER A 105 1.76 -18.30 10.49
N GLY A 106 1.62 -18.00 9.20
CA GLY A 106 0.53 -17.20 8.65
C GLY A 106 0.99 -16.00 7.82
N ALA A 107 0.07 -15.09 7.55
CA ALA A 107 0.37 -13.84 6.87
C ALA A 107 1.05 -12.87 7.86
N TYR A 108 2.09 -12.18 7.39
CA TYR A 108 2.80 -11.16 8.15
C TYR A 108 2.90 -9.86 7.36
N LEU A 109 2.93 -8.76 8.09
CA LEU A 109 3.17 -7.41 7.61
C LEU A 109 4.45 -6.91 8.25
N GLU A 110 5.37 -6.38 7.46
CA GLU A 110 6.61 -5.80 7.97
C GLU A 110 6.91 -4.47 7.30
N ASN A 111 7.64 -3.62 8.03
CA ASN A 111 8.18 -2.34 7.53
C ASN A 111 7.09 -1.47 6.87
N VAL A 112 5.90 -1.43 7.48
CA VAL A 112 4.82 -0.59 6.98
C VAL A 112 5.05 0.83 7.47
N LEU A 113 5.19 1.77 6.55
CA LEU A 113 5.30 3.18 6.83
C LEU A 113 4.19 3.89 6.07
N ALA A 114 3.28 4.55 6.78
CA ALA A 114 2.23 5.38 6.20
C ALA A 114 2.37 6.80 6.74
N SER A 115 2.29 7.79 5.86
CA SER A 115 2.31 9.21 6.21
C SER A 115 1.08 9.90 5.63
N ILE A 116 0.48 10.77 6.43
CA ILE A 116 -0.68 11.57 6.03
C ILE A 116 -0.58 12.99 6.61
N PRO A 117 -0.97 14.03 5.85
CA PRO A 117 -1.03 15.39 6.37
C PRO A 117 -2.03 15.51 7.53
N ALA A 118 -1.60 16.12 8.63
CA ALA A 118 -2.43 16.23 9.82
C ALA A 118 -3.69 17.10 9.57
N ASP A 119 -3.60 18.08 8.67
CA ASP A 119 -4.71 18.92 8.23
C ASP A 119 -5.83 18.11 7.56
N THR A 120 -5.48 17.06 6.82
CA THR A 120 -6.43 16.19 6.12
C THR A 120 -7.10 15.25 7.12
N VAL A 121 -6.35 14.70 8.07
CA VAL A 121 -6.91 13.84 9.14
C VAL A 121 -7.94 14.59 9.97
N VAL A 122 -7.67 15.84 10.36
CA VAL A 122 -8.59 16.62 11.19
C VAL A 122 -9.87 17.02 10.44
N GLN A 123 -9.83 17.19 9.12
CA GLN A 123 -11.03 17.46 8.32
C GLN A 123 -12.04 16.30 8.32
N TYR A 124 -11.55 15.06 8.44
CA TYR A 124 -12.37 13.86 8.44
C TYR A 124 -12.59 13.28 9.85
N ALA A 125 -11.79 13.67 10.83
CA ALA A 125 -11.98 13.28 12.21
C ALA A 125 -13.16 14.07 12.82
N PRO A 126 -14.07 13.42 13.58
CA PRO A 126 -15.12 14.10 14.31
C PRO A 126 -14.52 14.80 15.54
N VAL A 127 -13.81 15.90 15.33
CA VAL A 127 -13.22 16.70 16.41
C VAL A 127 -14.22 17.80 16.80
N PRO A 128 -14.59 17.93 18.08
CA PRO A 128 -15.56 18.94 18.53
C PRO A 128 -15.07 20.40 18.42
N VAL A 129 -13.82 20.61 18.01
CA VAL A 129 -13.19 21.92 17.88
C VAL A 129 -12.42 22.01 16.55
N PRO A 130 -12.55 23.12 15.79
CA PRO A 130 -11.83 23.33 14.53
C PRO A 130 -10.36 23.66 14.83
N ILE A 131 -9.55 22.63 15.04
CA ILE A 131 -8.10 22.77 15.21
C ILE A 131 -7.41 22.76 13.84
N LYS A 132 -6.50 23.70 13.59
CA LYS A 132 -5.57 23.59 12.46
C LYS A 132 -4.38 22.75 12.91
N ALA A 133 -4.44 21.45 12.65
CA ALA A 133 -3.30 20.57 12.88
C ALA A 133 -2.29 20.73 11.73
N GLY A 134 -1.12 21.28 12.03
CA GLY A 134 -0.01 21.36 11.10
C GLY A 134 0.89 20.13 11.16
N GLY A 135 1.64 19.89 10.09
CA GLY A 135 2.66 18.85 10.03
C GLY A 135 2.20 17.53 9.41
N GLN A 136 3.01 16.49 9.59
CA GLN A 136 2.77 15.15 9.03
C GLN A 136 2.61 14.13 10.17
N LEU A 137 1.59 13.28 10.04
CA LEU A 137 1.40 12.13 10.90
C LEU A 137 2.02 10.92 10.20
N GLU A 138 2.99 10.29 10.85
CA GLU A 138 3.70 9.11 10.35
C GLU A 138 3.41 7.91 11.24
N LEU A 139 2.86 6.85 10.65
CA LEU A 139 2.63 5.56 11.28
C LEU A 139 3.70 4.58 10.77
N ALA A 140 4.50 4.04 11.67
CA ALA A 140 5.51 3.03 11.37
C ALA A 140 5.18 1.72 12.10
N ILE A 141 4.79 0.68 11.37
CA ILE A 141 4.57 -0.67 11.89
C ILE A 141 5.80 -1.51 11.54
N LYS A 142 6.50 -1.98 12.56
CA LYS A 142 7.70 -2.80 12.39
C LYS A 142 7.33 -4.20 11.94
N SER A 143 6.45 -4.86 12.68
CA SER A 143 6.00 -6.23 12.43
C SER A 143 4.58 -6.42 12.92
N LEU A 144 3.74 -7.04 12.11
CA LEU A 144 2.37 -7.40 12.44
C LEU A 144 2.09 -8.80 11.92
N ASN A 145 1.80 -9.73 12.83
CA ASN A 145 1.55 -11.12 12.51
C ASN A 145 0.06 -11.40 12.59
N TYR A 146 -0.51 -11.88 11.49
CA TYR A 146 -1.91 -12.26 11.40
C TYR A 146 -2.05 -13.76 11.62
N ALA A 147 -2.71 -14.17 12.71
CA ALA A 147 -3.04 -15.57 12.98
C ALA A 147 -4.56 -15.68 13.19
N SER A 148 -5.28 -16.23 12.22
CA SER A 148 -6.75 -16.38 12.32
C SER A 148 -7.15 -17.00 13.67
N PRO A 149 -8.02 -16.36 14.48
CA PRO A 149 -9.01 -15.31 14.14
C PRO A 149 -8.64 -13.85 14.47
N TRP A 150 -7.49 -13.56 15.09
CA TRP A 150 -7.12 -12.21 15.56
C TRP A 150 -5.66 -11.87 15.25
N CYS A 151 -5.29 -10.58 15.26
CA CYS A 151 -3.88 -10.21 15.17
C CYS A 151 -3.12 -10.84 16.35
N ALA A 152 -2.10 -11.66 16.06
CA ALA A 152 -1.34 -12.36 17.11
C ALA A 152 -0.45 -11.38 17.87
N SER A 153 0.30 -10.57 17.12
CA SER A 153 1.17 -9.53 17.66
C SER A 153 1.33 -8.40 16.64
N GLY A 154 1.48 -7.18 17.13
CA GLY A 154 1.68 -5.99 16.31
C GLY A 154 2.53 -4.97 17.05
N ASP A 155 3.69 -4.67 16.51
CA ASP A 155 4.61 -3.65 17.01
C ASP A 155 4.65 -2.48 16.03
N GLY A 156 4.29 -1.30 16.51
CA GLY A 156 4.33 -0.08 15.72
C GLY A 156 4.44 1.17 16.58
N SER A 157 4.92 2.24 15.98
CA SER A 157 4.99 3.57 16.56
C SER A 157 4.18 4.55 15.71
N LEU A 158 3.53 5.49 16.40
CA LEU A 158 2.88 6.64 15.78
C LEU A 158 3.70 7.87 16.14
N SER A 159 4.18 8.58 15.12
CA SER A 159 4.94 9.82 15.27
C SER A 159 4.15 10.96 14.64
N TRP A 160 4.01 12.07 15.35
CA TRP A 160 3.45 13.30 14.79
C TRP A 160 4.55 14.35 14.72
N ASN A 161 4.95 14.69 13.50
CA ASN A 161 5.88 15.77 13.25
C ASN A 161 5.12 17.06 13.01
N ALA A 162 4.73 17.73 14.10
CA ALA A 162 4.01 18.99 14.07
C ALA A 162 4.98 20.13 13.74
N VAL A 163 4.91 20.63 12.50
CA VAL A 163 5.58 21.88 12.13
C VAL A 163 4.63 23.01 12.51
N TYR A 164 4.85 23.61 13.68
CA TYR A 164 4.22 24.88 13.99
C TYR A 164 4.88 25.95 13.12
N ARG A 165 4.22 26.35 12.03
CA ARG A 165 4.53 27.63 11.43
C ARG A 165 3.90 28.67 12.34
N ILE A 166 4.71 29.30 13.19
CA ILE A 166 4.36 30.62 13.71
C ILE A 166 4.20 31.45 12.44
N THR A 167 2.96 31.71 12.03
CA THR A 167 2.70 32.81 11.10
C THR A 167 3.33 34.01 11.77
N ASP A 168 4.41 34.45 11.15
CA ASP A 168 5.10 35.71 11.29
C ASP A 168 4.11 36.70 11.88
N TRP A 169 4.39 37.17 13.09
CA TRP A 169 3.66 38.24 13.71
C TRP A 169 3.50 39.34 12.68
N GLN A 170 2.27 39.49 12.19
CA GLN A 170 1.59 40.75 11.99
C GLN A 170 2.58 41.93 12.13
N SER A 171 3.26 42.27 11.03
CA SER A 171 4.06 43.48 10.98
C SER A 171 3.09 44.64 11.14
N TRP A 172 3.09 45.22 12.34
CA TRP A 172 2.35 46.43 12.66
C TRP A 172 2.82 47.57 11.72
N PRO A 173 1.94 48.30 11.04
CA PRO A 173 2.33 49.32 10.07
C PRO A 173 2.64 50.69 10.71
N TRP A 174 3.27 50.74 11.88
CA TRP A 174 3.41 52.00 12.65
C TRP A 174 4.85 52.35 13.04
N SER A 175 5.79 52.27 12.10
CA SER A 175 7.16 52.79 12.30
C SER A 175 7.33 54.27 11.90
N ASP A 176 6.26 55.00 11.55
CA ASP A 176 6.39 56.35 10.97
C ASP A 176 5.80 57.49 11.81
N TYR A 177 5.68 57.36 13.14
CA TYR A 177 5.31 58.51 13.98
C TYR A 177 6.07 58.57 15.32
N CYS A 178 6.75 59.72 15.47
CA CYS A 178 7.52 60.29 16.59
C CYS A 178 8.98 59.86 16.73
#